data_AF-D5WM38-F1
#
_entry.id   AF-D5WM38-F1
#
_cell.length_a   1.000
_cell.length_b   1.000
_cell.length_c   1.000
_cell.angle_alpha   90.00
_cell.angle_beta   90.00
_cell.angle_gamma   90.00
#
_symmetry.space_group_name_H-M   'P 1'
#
loop_
_entity.id
_entity.type
_entity.pdbx_description
1 polymer ?
#
loop_
_entity_poly.entity_id
_entity_poly.type
_entity_poly.pdbx_seq_one_letter_code
_entity_poly.pdbx_strand_id
1 'polypeptide(L)'
;MQDAAHEPTLFPYAYPLLIKHLLHTPFVQAPDQEIVYRGQLRMTYTTLRERIARLANGLRMLGVTHGTTVAVMDWDSNRYLESYFAVPMMGAVLQTVNVRLSQAEIAYTINHAGAEVLFVHTDFLPLVEAIKGFAAASLAAGVHALDD
;
A
#
# COMPACT_ATOMS: atom_id res chain seq x y z
N MET A 1 -22.79 -21.43 -43.65
CA MET A 1 -21.39 -21.27 -43.23
C MET A 1 -21.46 -20.89 -41.76
N GLN A 2 -21.13 -21.82 -40.86
CA GLN A 2 -21.42 -21.74 -39.43
C GLN A 2 -20.63 -20.60 -38.77
N ASP A 3 -21.35 -19.68 -38.13
CA ASP A 3 -20.84 -18.83 -37.04
C ASP A 3 -20.50 -19.75 -35.86
N ALA A 4 -19.24 -20.17 -35.79
CA ALA A 4 -18.73 -20.85 -34.61
C ALA A 4 -18.43 -19.77 -33.56
N ALA A 5 -19.34 -19.64 -32.59
CA ALA A 5 -19.11 -18.89 -31.37
C ALA A 5 -17.76 -19.31 -30.77
N HIS A 6 -16.85 -18.34 -30.62
CA HIS A 6 -15.60 -18.53 -29.90
C HIS A 6 -15.95 -18.87 -28.45
N GLU A 7 -15.76 -20.13 -28.04
CA GLU A 7 -15.88 -20.49 -26.63
C GLU A 7 -14.92 -19.60 -25.82
N PRO A 8 -15.39 -18.93 -24.76
CA PRO A 8 -14.50 -18.15 -23.92
C PRO A 8 -13.51 -19.13 -23.32
N THR A 9 -12.23 -18.98 -23.67
CA THR A 9 -11.14 -19.69 -23.04
C THR A 9 -11.31 -19.55 -21.53
N LEU A 10 -11.52 -20.68 -20.85
CA LEU A 10 -11.46 -20.77 -19.39
C LEU A 10 -10.21 -20.02 -18.95
N PHE A 11 -10.37 -18.99 -18.12
CA PHE A 11 -9.25 -18.21 -17.62
C PHE A 11 -8.13 -19.15 -17.14
N PRO A 12 -6.85 -18.90 -17.46
CA PRO A 12 -5.75 -19.79 -17.08
C PRO A 12 -5.60 -19.95 -15.55
N TYR A 13 -6.34 -19.16 -14.76
CA TYR A 13 -6.38 -19.20 -13.30
C TYR A 13 -7.84 -19.30 -12.81
N ALA A 14 -8.04 -20.04 -11.72
CA ALA A 14 -9.35 -20.20 -11.07
C ALA A 14 -9.87 -18.92 -10.37
N TYR A 15 -9.09 -17.84 -10.39
CA TYR A 15 -9.37 -16.59 -9.70
C TYR A 15 -8.89 -15.38 -10.51
N PRO A 16 -9.49 -14.18 -10.32
CA PRO A 16 -9.00 -12.94 -10.93
C PRO A 16 -7.63 -12.56 -10.37
N LEU A 17 -6.71 -12.04 -11.18
CA LEU A 17 -5.32 -11.70 -10.79
C LEU A 17 -5.21 -10.44 -9.92
N LEU A 18 -5.80 -10.49 -8.73
CA LEU A 18 -5.71 -9.46 -7.70
C LEU A 18 -4.38 -9.56 -6.94
N ILE A 19 -3.92 -8.44 -6.40
CA ILE A 19 -2.68 -8.34 -5.59
C ILE A 19 -2.61 -9.40 -4.48
N LYS A 20 -3.74 -9.69 -3.80
CA LYS A 20 -3.79 -10.71 -2.74
C LYS A 20 -3.35 -12.11 -3.19
N HIS A 21 -3.51 -12.43 -4.47
CA HIS A 21 -3.17 -13.76 -4.99
C HIS A 21 -1.67 -13.92 -5.26
N LEU A 22 -0.92 -12.81 -5.41
CA LEU A 22 0.54 -12.86 -5.57
C LEU A 22 1.22 -13.51 -4.35
N LEU A 23 0.64 -13.35 -3.16
CA LEU A 23 1.18 -13.90 -1.93
C LEU A 23 0.67 -15.31 -1.59
N HIS A 24 -0.27 -15.86 -2.36
CA HIS A 24 -0.83 -17.19 -2.06
C HIS A 24 0.22 -18.28 -2.08
N THR A 25 1.00 -18.36 -3.17
CA THR A 25 2.06 -19.36 -3.33
C THR A 25 3.16 -19.24 -2.28
N PRO A 26 3.80 -18.06 -2.05
CA PRO A 26 4.85 -17.98 -1.04
C PRO A 26 4.35 -18.25 0.38
N PHE A 27 3.11 -17.88 0.72
CA PHE A 27 2.53 -18.19 2.04
C PHE A 27 2.31 -19.69 2.30
N VAL A 28 2.23 -20.51 1.25
CA VAL A 28 2.00 -21.95 1.36
C VAL A 28 3.28 -22.75 1.15
N GLN A 29 4.06 -22.40 0.13
CA GLN A 29 5.20 -23.20 -0.32
C GLN A 29 6.53 -22.78 0.30
N ALA A 30 6.65 -21.51 0.72
CA ALA A 30 7.90 -20.96 1.24
C ALA A 30 7.66 -20.01 2.44
N PRO A 31 6.87 -20.42 3.45
CA PRO A 31 6.47 -19.54 4.56
C PRO A 31 7.67 -18.99 5.35
N ASP A 32 8.74 -19.78 5.44
CA ASP A 32 9.96 -19.44 6.19
C ASP A 32 11.05 -18.76 5.33
N GLN A 33 10.79 -18.54 4.04
CA GLN A 33 11.73 -17.82 3.18
C GLN A 33 11.87 -16.37 3.66
N GLU A 34 13.13 -15.96 3.84
CA GLU A 34 13.45 -14.62 4.33
C GLU A 34 13.27 -13.54 3.26
N ILE A 35 12.75 -12.41 3.72
CA ILE A 35 12.71 -11.10 3.09
C ILE A 35 13.68 -10.23 3.88
N VAL A 36 14.66 -9.64 3.18
CA VAL A 36 15.74 -8.87 3.80
C VAL A 36 15.67 -7.42 3.37
N TYR A 37 15.57 -6.51 4.32
CA TYR A 37 15.61 -5.06 4.10
C TYR A 37 16.93 -4.50 4.62
N ARG A 38 17.79 -4.01 3.70
CA ARG A 38 19.08 -3.34 3.96
C ARG A 38 20.04 -4.06 4.94
N GLY A 39 19.84 -5.36 5.17
CA GLY A 39 20.53 -6.11 6.22
C GLY A 39 20.15 -5.71 7.66
N GLN A 40 19.24 -4.74 7.83
CA GLN A 40 18.78 -4.22 9.10
C GLN A 40 17.61 -5.04 9.65
N LEU A 41 16.71 -5.48 8.75
CA LEU A 41 15.55 -6.29 9.09
C LEU A 41 15.54 -7.56 8.23
N ARG A 42 15.27 -8.69 8.89
CA ARG A 42 14.94 -9.96 8.25
C ARG A 42 13.59 -10.42 8.78
N MET A 43 12.71 -10.79 7.87
CA MET A 43 11.40 -11.34 8.23
C MET A 43 11.02 -12.45 7.26
N THR A 44 10.23 -13.42 7.71
CA THR A 44 9.71 -14.47 6.83
C THR A 44 8.41 -14.03 6.17
N TYR A 45 7.96 -14.77 5.16
CA TYR A 45 6.62 -14.57 4.59
C TYR A 45 5.50 -14.75 5.62
N THR A 46 5.67 -15.64 6.61
CA THR A 46 4.75 -15.76 7.75
C THR A 46 4.66 -14.44 8.51
N THR A 47 5.80 -13.84 8.87
CA THR A 47 5.84 -12.55 9.57
C THR A 47 5.24 -11.43 8.72
N LEU A 48 5.53 -11.40 7.41
CA LEU A 48 4.92 -10.42 6.50
C LEU A 48 3.39 -10.53 6.49
N ARG A 49 2.84 -11.75 6.45
CA ARG A 49 1.39 -11.99 6.47
C ARG A 49 0.74 -11.41 7.71
N GLU A 50 1.34 -11.61 8.87
CA GLU A 50 0.86 -11.05 10.13
C GLU A 50 0.93 -9.53 10.14
N ARG A 51 2.02 -8.95 9.63
CA ARG A 51 2.24 -7.50 9.56
C ARG A 51 1.22 -6.83 8.64
N ILE A 52 0.96 -7.40 7.46
CA ILE A 52 -0.10 -6.97 6.54
C ILE A 52 -1.46 -6.99 7.25
N ALA A 53 -1.79 -8.06 7.98
CA ALA A 53 -3.06 -8.16 8.69
C ALA A 53 -3.18 -7.12 9.82
N ARG A 54 -2.10 -6.86 10.57
CA ARG A 54 -2.07 -5.82 11.61
C ARG A 54 -2.25 -4.42 11.02
N LEU A 55 -1.53 -4.09 9.95
CA LEU A 55 -1.67 -2.82 9.26
C LEU A 55 -3.08 -2.63 8.72
N ALA A 56 -3.65 -3.65 8.07
CA ALA A 56 -5.01 -3.61 7.57
C ALA A 56 -6.07 -3.38 8.66
N ASN A 57 -5.91 -4.03 9.82
CA ASN A 57 -6.78 -3.79 10.97
C ASN A 57 -6.64 -2.36 11.51
N GLY A 58 -5.42 -1.83 11.58
CA GLY A 58 -5.16 -0.45 11.97
C GLY A 58 -5.85 0.53 11.02
N LEU A 59 -5.62 0.39 9.72
CA LEU A 59 -6.27 1.20 8.68
C LEU A 59 -7.80 1.17 8.78
N ARG A 60 -8.39 -0.01 9.03
CA ARG A 60 -9.84 -0.13 9.24
C ARG A 60 -10.31 0.68 10.45
N MET A 61 -9.55 0.69 11.55
CA MET A 61 -9.87 1.52 12.72
C MET A 61 -9.78 3.01 12.44
N LEU A 62 -8.98 3.42 11.44
CA LEU A 62 -8.89 4.80 10.95
C LEU A 62 -10.00 5.16 9.96
N GLY A 63 -10.94 4.26 9.69
CA GLY A 63 -12.05 4.50 8.77
C GLY A 63 -11.72 4.22 7.30
N VAL A 64 -10.58 3.62 7.00
CA VAL A 64 -10.25 3.22 5.62
C VAL A 64 -11.19 2.09 5.19
N THR A 65 -11.86 2.30 4.06
CA THR A 65 -12.79 1.36 3.46
C THR A 65 -12.46 1.11 1.99
N HIS A 66 -13.25 0.27 1.33
CA HIS A 66 -13.11 0.04 -0.10
C HIS A 66 -13.24 1.35 -0.88
N GLY A 67 -12.26 1.64 -1.74
CA GLY A 67 -12.21 2.88 -2.53
C GLY A 67 -11.53 4.06 -1.84
N THR A 68 -11.28 4.02 -0.52
CA THR A 68 -10.51 5.05 0.17
C THR A 68 -9.08 5.13 -0.39
N THR A 69 -8.59 6.34 -0.67
CA THR A 69 -7.20 6.54 -1.12
C THR A 69 -6.27 6.74 0.07
N VAL A 70 -5.26 5.87 0.17
CA VAL A 70 -4.16 5.94 1.15
C VAL A 70 -2.87 6.31 0.42
N ALA A 71 -2.35 7.50 0.71
CA ALA A 71 -1.08 7.98 0.20
C ALA A 71 0.08 7.50 1.07
N VAL A 72 1.18 7.07 0.45
CA VAL A 72 2.38 6.63 1.15
C VAL A 72 3.58 7.41 0.66
N MET A 73 4.14 8.21 1.56
CA MET A 73 5.33 9.03 1.41
C MET A 73 6.43 8.46 2.31
N ASP A 74 7.11 7.44 1.81
CA ASP A 74 8.15 6.71 2.55
C ASP A 74 9.26 6.29 1.57
N TRP A 75 10.42 5.93 2.11
CA TRP A 75 11.48 5.26 1.40
C TRP A 75 11.04 3.87 0.93
N ASP A 76 11.86 3.24 0.09
CA ASP A 76 11.77 1.81 -0.17
C ASP A 76 12.12 1.07 1.13
N SER A 77 11.09 0.74 1.91
CA SER A 77 11.15 0.22 3.28
C SER A 77 10.28 -1.05 3.42
N ASN A 78 10.50 -1.84 4.47
CA ASN A 78 9.59 -2.95 4.77
C ASN A 78 8.16 -2.48 5.07
N ARG A 79 7.99 -1.26 5.58
CA ARG A 79 6.68 -0.64 5.89
C ARG A 79 5.96 -0.23 4.61
N TYR A 80 6.73 0.21 3.60
CA TYR A 80 6.23 0.40 2.24
C TYR A 80 5.75 -0.92 1.64
N LEU A 81 6.53 -1.99 1.78
CA LEU A 81 6.13 -3.34 1.33
C LEU A 81 4.84 -3.82 2.01
N GLU A 82 4.71 -3.63 3.32
CA GLU A 82 3.49 -3.93 4.06
C GLU A 82 2.29 -3.14 3.53
N SER A 83 2.46 -1.83 3.30
CA SER A 83 1.41 -0.95 2.76
C SER A 83 1.00 -1.34 1.35
N TYR A 84 1.96 -1.75 0.52
CA TYR A 84 1.75 -2.20 -0.86
C TYR A 84 0.78 -3.37 -0.95
N PHE A 85 0.78 -4.24 0.06
CA PHE A 85 -0.17 -5.35 0.14
C PHE A 85 -1.40 -5.00 0.98
N ALA A 86 -1.25 -4.43 2.17
CA ALA A 86 -2.37 -4.17 3.07
C ALA A 86 -3.45 -3.28 2.43
N VAL A 87 -3.05 -2.15 1.83
CA VAL A 87 -4.00 -1.16 1.29
C VAL A 87 -4.83 -1.77 0.15
N PRO A 88 -4.25 -2.32 -0.94
CA PRO A 88 -5.05 -2.86 -2.03
C PRO A 88 -5.80 -4.15 -1.64
N MET A 89 -5.27 -4.96 -0.73
CA MET A 89 -5.96 -6.19 -0.29
C MET A 89 -7.24 -5.90 0.52
N MET A 90 -7.35 -4.71 1.12
CA MET A 90 -8.59 -4.21 1.74
C MET A 90 -9.58 -3.64 0.72
N GLY A 91 -9.18 -3.50 -0.55
CA GLY A 91 -9.97 -2.80 -1.58
C GLY A 91 -9.80 -1.28 -1.57
N ALA A 92 -8.84 -0.74 -0.81
CA ALA A 92 -8.47 0.66 -0.83
C ALA A 92 -7.46 0.94 -1.98
N VAL A 93 -7.27 2.22 -2.31
CA VAL A 93 -6.34 2.66 -3.36
C VAL A 93 -5.02 3.08 -2.72
N LEU A 94 -3.92 2.48 -3.17
CA LEU A 94 -2.58 2.89 -2.75
C LEU A 94 -2.06 3.99 -3.70
N GLN A 95 -1.82 5.19 -3.17
CA GLN A 95 -1.13 6.25 -3.90
C GLN A 95 0.34 6.30 -3.47
N THR A 96 1.24 6.09 -4.43
CA THR A 96 2.69 6.20 -4.21
C THR A 96 3.14 7.66 -4.36
N VAL A 97 3.62 8.30 -3.29
CA VAL A 97 4.05 9.70 -3.34
C VAL A 97 5.51 9.79 -3.77
N ASN A 98 5.78 10.51 -4.86
CA ASN A 98 7.15 10.74 -5.32
C ASN A 98 7.78 11.92 -4.56
N VAL A 99 8.61 11.61 -3.58
CA VAL A 99 9.32 12.58 -2.72
C VAL A 99 10.34 13.45 -3.46
N ARG A 100 10.66 13.14 -4.74
CA ARG A 100 11.59 13.95 -5.56
C ARG A 100 10.92 15.13 -6.27
N LEU A 101 9.58 15.18 -6.26
CA LEU A 101 8.84 16.28 -6.85
C LEU A 101 8.98 17.56 -6.02
N SER A 102 8.69 18.71 -6.63
CA SER A 102 8.59 19.95 -5.88
C SER A 102 7.42 19.90 -4.88
N GLN A 103 7.48 20.71 -3.83
CA GLN A 103 6.42 20.79 -2.81
C GLN A 103 5.03 21.01 -3.41
N ALA A 104 4.93 21.89 -4.42
CA ALA A 104 3.67 22.19 -5.09
C ALA A 104 3.13 20.98 -5.88
N GLU A 105 3.99 20.23 -6.55
CA GLU A 105 3.61 19.02 -7.29
C GLU A 105 3.21 17.89 -6.34
N ILE A 106 3.90 17.72 -5.21
CA ILE A 106 3.53 16.77 -4.16
C ILE A 106 2.11 17.07 -3.65
N ALA A 107 1.87 18.34 -3.26
CA ALA A 107 0.56 18.78 -2.80
C ALA A 107 -0.52 18.54 -3.85
N TYR A 108 -0.23 18.90 -5.11
CA TYR A 108 -1.13 18.69 -6.23
C TYR A 108 -1.50 17.21 -6.41
N THR A 109 -0.52 16.31 -6.43
CA THR A 109 -0.77 14.88 -6.65
C THR A 109 -1.58 14.24 -5.52
N ILE A 110 -1.29 14.58 -4.27
CA ILE A 110 -2.02 14.09 -3.09
C ILE A 110 -3.47 14.59 -3.13
N ASN A 111 -3.69 15.88 -3.41
CA ASN A 111 -5.04 16.45 -3.49
C ASN A 111 -5.81 15.89 -4.69
N HIS A 112 -5.16 15.75 -5.85
CA HIS A 112 -5.79 15.22 -7.07
C HIS A 112 -6.18 13.74 -6.93
N ALA A 113 -5.39 12.95 -6.20
CA ALA A 113 -5.72 11.56 -5.88
C ALA A 113 -6.86 11.41 -4.87
N GLY A 114 -7.30 12.51 -4.23
CA GLY A 114 -8.31 12.48 -3.18
C GLY A 114 -7.85 11.66 -1.97
N ALA A 115 -6.57 11.75 -1.61
CA ALA A 115 -6.04 11.00 -0.47
C ALA A 115 -6.73 11.42 0.84
N GLU A 116 -7.28 10.43 1.54
CA GLU A 116 -7.95 10.62 2.84
C GLU A 116 -7.00 10.29 4.01
N VAL A 117 -6.02 9.43 3.75
CA VAL A 117 -4.97 9.03 4.71
C VAL A 117 -3.60 9.22 4.07
N LEU A 118 -2.64 9.74 4.83
CA LEU A 118 -1.26 9.92 4.38
C LEU A 118 -0.30 9.27 5.39
N PHE A 119 0.43 8.24 4.98
CA PHE A 119 1.58 7.73 5.70
C PHE A 119 2.84 8.50 5.30
N VAL A 120 3.59 8.95 6.29
CA VAL A 120 4.77 9.80 6.11
C VAL A 120 5.93 9.24 6.92
N HIS A 121 7.05 8.97 6.27
CA HIS A 121 8.31 8.71 6.97
C HIS A 121 8.79 9.97 7.70
N THR A 122 9.40 9.80 8.87
CA THR A 122 9.85 10.92 9.73
C THR A 122 10.70 11.96 9.00
N ASP A 123 11.62 11.51 8.15
CA ASP A 123 12.46 12.38 7.31
C ASP A 123 11.68 13.38 6.44
N PHE A 124 10.42 13.07 6.09
CA PHE A 124 9.57 13.92 5.25
C PHE A 124 8.58 14.77 6.03
N LEU A 125 8.58 14.72 7.37
CA LEU A 125 7.72 15.58 8.17
C LEU A 125 7.96 17.07 7.93
N PRO A 126 9.21 17.57 7.88
CA PRO A 126 9.44 18.97 7.56
C PRO A 126 8.91 19.36 6.18
N LEU A 127 8.92 18.43 5.22
CA LEU A 127 8.40 18.64 3.87
C LEU A 127 6.87 18.76 3.88
N VAL A 128 6.19 17.88 4.62
CA VAL A 128 4.73 17.92 4.79
C VAL A 128 4.28 19.18 5.54
N GLU A 129 5.00 19.58 6.59
CA GLU A 129 4.72 20.81 7.34
C GLU A 129 4.88 22.09 6.48
N ALA A 130 5.82 22.07 5.52
CA ALA A 130 6.04 23.18 4.61
C ALA A 130 4.95 23.32 3.52
N ILE A 131 4.23 22.23 3.21
CA ILE A 131 3.19 22.23 2.19
C ILE A 131 1.90 22.86 2.74
N LYS A 132 1.47 23.97 2.13
CA LYS A 132 0.18 24.59 2.40
C LYS A 132 -0.92 23.92 1.56
N GLY A 133 -2.01 23.49 2.19
CA GLY A 133 -3.23 23.09 1.47
C GLY A 133 -3.42 21.59 1.26
N PHE A 134 -3.00 20.73 2.18
CA PHE A 134 -3.50 19.36 2.22
C PHE A 134 -5.01 19.37 2.48
N ALA A 135 -5.79 18.84 1.53
CA ALA A 135 -7.23 18.70 1.66
C ALA A 135 -7.65 17.51 2.54
N ALA A 136 -6.70 16.65 2.94
CA ALA A 136 -6.96 15.50 3.79
C ALA A 136 -7.47 15.97 5.16
N ALA A 137 -8.80 15.94 5.31
CA ALA A 137 -9.54 16.22 6.53
C ALA A 137 -9.37 15.09 7.55
N SER A 138 -8.13 14.74 7.88
CA SER A 138 -7.73 13.95 9.03
C SER A 138 -6.20 13.81 9.01
N LEU A 139 -5.50 14.76 9.63
CA LEU A 139 -4.24 14.45 10.31
C LEU A 139 -4.53 13.67 11.62
N ALA A 140 -5.75 13.15 11.81
CA ALA A 140 -6.19 12.41 12.97
C ALA A 140 -6.02 10.90 12.74
N ALA A 141 -4.76 10.50 12.65
CA ALA A 141 -4.19 9.31 13.30
C ALA A 141 -2.81 9.06 12.72
N GLY A 142 -1.84 9.78 13.27
CA GLY A 142 -0.43 9.51 13.07
C GLY A 142 0.09 9.98 11.71
N VAL A 143 0.79 11.11 11.76
CA VAL A 143 2.24 10.99 11.54
C VAL A 143 2.72 9.79 12.37
N HIS A 144 2.57 8.58 11.84
CA HIS A 144 3.25 7.44 12.37
C HIS A 144 4.64 7.59 11.81
N ALA A 145 5.48 8.22 12.61
CA ALA A 145 6.91 8.05 12.53
C ALA A 145 7.14 6.54 12.36
N LEU A 146 7.42 6.16 11.13
CA LEU A 146 7.80 4.82 10.77
C LEU A 146 9.26 4.69 11.22
N ASP A 147 9.47 4.69 12.54
CA ASP A 147 10.80 4.60 13.15
C ASP A 147 11.40 3.22 12.82
N ASP A 148 12.73 3.21 12.70
CA ASP A 148 13.55 2.02 12.50
C ASP A 148 13.67 1.16 13.77
#